data_AF-A0A957ETF6-F1
#
_entry.id   AF-A0A957ETF6-F1
#
_cell.length_a   1.000
_cell.length_b   1.000
_cell.length_c   1.000
_cell.angle_alpha   90.00
_cell.angle_beta   90.00
_cell.angle_gamma   90.00
#
_symmetry.space_group_name_H-M   'P 1'
#
loop_
_entity.id
_entity.type
_entity.pdbx_description
1 polymer ?
#
loop_
_entity_poly.entity_id
_entity_poly.type
_entity_poly.pdbx_seq_one_letter_code
_entity_poly.pdbx_strand_id
1 'polypeptide(L)'
;EVIRHHRLIELYLIEALGFSWDEVHEQADILEHVISEKLEERIAAALGHPTVDPHGDPIPQRDGTIITVDMQPLSSLQVGEEGEVARIPNDENSEMLRYLAQLGLVPGTTIKVLNVAPFDGPLTLLVDDVEKVVGYAVATAVLVTTP
;
A
#
# COMPACT_ATOMS: atom_id res chain seq x y z
N GLU A 1 10.24 -15.24 7.62
CA GLU A 1 9.21 -16.22 7.24
C GLU A 1 7.82 -15.66 7.50
N VAL A 2 7.45 -15.37 8.76
CA VAL A 2 6.14 -14.81 9.14
C VAL A 2 5.71 -13.61 8.28
N ILE A 3 6.54 -12.57 8.13
CA ILE A 3 6.20 -11.40 7.29
C ILE A 3 5.96 -11.78 5.82
N ARG A 4 6.71 -12.74 5.28
CA ARG A 4 6.51 -13.21 3.90
C ARG A 4 5.20 -13.99 3.77
N HIS A 5 4.87 -14.81 4.78
CA HIS A 5 3.58 -15.49 4.86
C HIS A 5 2.44 -14.47 4.87
N HIS A 6 2.47 -13.51 5.80
CA HIS A 6 1.46 -12.47 5.96
C HIS A 6 1.11 -11.82 4.63
N ARG A 7 2.12 -11.21 3.99
CA ARG A 7 1.98 -10.43 2.77
C ARG A 7 1.49 -11.25 1.56
N LEU A 8 1.95 -12.49 1.46
CA LEU A 8 1.46 -13.41 0.41
C LEU A 8 0.03 -13.86 0.67
N ILE A 9 -0.34 -14.10 1.92
CA ILE A 9 -1.70 -14.47 2.30
C ILE A 9 -2.64 -13.32 2.00
N GLU A 10 -2.33 -12.09 2.42
CA GLU A 10 -3.15 -10.92 2.14
C GLU A 10 -3.45 -10.78 0.65
N LEU A 11 -2.41 -10.76 -0.19
CA LEU A 11 -2.56 -10.63 -1.63
C LEU A 11 -3.41 -11.78 -2.22
N TYR A 12 -3.18 -13.00 -1.76
CA TYR A 12 -3.95 -14.16 -2.21
C TYR A 12 -5.43 -14.09 -1.82
N LEU A 13 -5.74 -13.63 -0.61
CA LEU A 13 -7.12 -13.47 -0.15
C LEU A 13 -7.87 -12.42 -0.99
N ILE A 14 -7.21 -11.33 -1.39
CA ILE A 14 -7.80 -10.37 -2.32
C ILE A 14 -8.01 -11.00 -3.70
N GLU A 15 -6.94 -11.49 -4.34
CA GLU A 15 -7.00 -11.91 -5.74
C GLU A 15 -7.86 -13.15 -5.96
N ALA A 16 -7.78 -14.13 -5.04
CA ALA A 16 -8.43 -15.43 -5.23
C ALA A 16 -9.82 -15.50 -4.59
N LEU A 17 -10.05 -14.78 -3.50
CA LEU A 17 -11.27 -14.89 -2.69
C LEU A 17 -12.10 -13.59 -2.64
N GLY A 18 -11.57 -12.48 -3.15
CA GLY A 18 -12.29 -11.21 -3.25
C GLY A 18 -12.47 -10.50 -1.91
N PHE A 19 -11.58 -10.72 -0.95
CA PHE A 19 -11.53 -9.91 0.28
C PHE A 19 -11.21 -8.46 -0.07
N SER A 20 -11.71 -7.51 0.72
CA SER A 20 -11.23 -6.13 0.61
C SER A 20 -9.89 -5.97 1.32
N TRP A 21 -9.09 -5.03 0.83
CA TRP A 21 -7.76 -4.75 1.38
C TRP A 21 -7.75 -4.27 2.84
N ASP A 22 -8.89 -3.83 3.38
CA ASP A 22 -9.06 -3.43 4.77
C ASP A 22 -9.48 -4.58 5.71
N GLU A 23 -9.82 -5.74 5.14
CA GLU A 23 -10.24 -6.96 5.86
C GLU A 23 -9.14 -8.04 5.89
N VAL A 24 -8.18 -8.00 4.94
CA VAL A 24 -7.20 -9.08 4.77
C VAL A 24 -6.21 -9.21 5.92
N HIS A 25 -5.85 -8.11 6.57
CA HIS A 25 -4.87 -8.09 7.65
C HIS A 25 -5.25 -9.04 8.79
N GLU A 26 -6.49 -8.97 9.28
CA GLU A 26 -6.98 -9.85 10.35
C GLU A 26 -6.93 -11.33 9.97
N GLN A 27 -7.20 -11.65 8.70
CA GLN A 27 -7.13 -13.03 8.22
C GLN A 27 -5.69 -13.51 8.04
N ALA A 28 -4.81 -12.65 7.54
CA ALA A 28 -3.40 -12.95 7.38
C ALA A 28 -2.71 -13.18 8.72
N ASP A 29 -3.00 -12.36 9.73
CA ASP A 29 -2.52 -12.51 11.12
C ASP A 29 -2.86 -13.88 11.74
N ILE A 30 -4.05 -14.40 11.46
CA ILE A 30 -4.45 -15.73 11.96
C ILE A 30 -3.66 -16.84 11.25
N LEU A 31 -3.40 -16.67 9.95
CA LEU A 31 -2.88 -17.73 9.09
C LEU A 31 -1.34 -17.75 9.02
N GLU A 32 -0.67 -16.62 9.21
CA GLU A 32 0.77 -16.45 8.99
C GLU A 32 1.64 -17.41 9.82
N HIS A 33 1.17 -17.79 11.01
CA HIS A 33 1.88 -18.67 11.93
C HIS A 33 1.61 -20.16 11.70
N VAL A 34 0.63 -20.52 10.87
CA VAL A 34 0.15 -21.90 10.74
C VAL A 34 0.32 -22.50 9.35
N ILE A 35 0.62 -21.69 8.34
CA ILE A 35 0.92 -22.22 7.00
C ILE A 35 2.33 -22.82 6.92
N SER A 36 2.47 -23.90 6.16
CA SER A 36 3.78 -24.50 5.87
C SER A 36 4.49 -23.76 4.72
N GLU A 37 5.82 -23.79 4.67
CA GLU A 37 6.64 -23.31 3.53
C GLU A 37 6.15 -23.84 2.16
N LYS A 38 5.69 -25.09 2.11
CA LYS A 38 5.17 -25.70 0.88
C LYS A 38 3.87 -25.02 0.40
N LEU A 39 3.02 -24.58 1.32
CA LEU A 39 1.80 -23.85 1.02
C LEU A 39 2.14 -22.40 0.62
N GLU A 40 3.03 -21.74 1.37
CA GLU A 40 3.56 -20.42 1.03
C GLU A 40 4.04 -20.38 -0.43
N GLU A 41 4.85 -21.36 -0.85
CA GLU A 41 5.38 -21.37 -2.21
C GLU A 41 4.30 -21.55 -3.28
N ARG A 42 3.28 -22.36 -2.98
CA ARG A 42 2.16 -22.56 -3.90
C ARG A 42 1.34 -21.27 -4.04
N ILE A 43 1.18 -20.52 -2.96
CA ILE A 43 0.55 -19.21 -2.96
C ILE A 43 1.40 -18.23 -3.80
N ALA A 44 2.70 -18.12 -3.52
CA ALA A 44 3.60 -17.26 -4.27
C ALA A 44 3.59 -17.56 -5.78
N ALA A 45 3.62 -18.85 -6.16
CA ALA A 45 3.55 -19.27 -7.55
C ALA A 45 2.18 -18.98 -8.19
N ALA A 46 1.08 -19.14 -7.44
CA ALA A 46 -0.26 -18.82 -7.93
C ALA A 46 -0.43 -17.32 -8.20
N LEU A 47 0.22 -16.47 -7.42
CA LEU A 47 0.29 -15.02 -7.57
C LEU A 47 1.34 -14.55 -8.60
N GLY A 48 2.07 -15.46 -9.25
CA GLY A 48 3.08 -15.10 -10.24
C GLY A 48 4.38 -14.54 -9.66
N HIS A 49 4.73 -14.90 -8.41
CA HIS A 49 5.89 -14.42 -7.67
C HIS A 49 5.91 -12.89 -7.48
N PRO A 50 4.90 -12.34 -6.78
CA PRO A 50 4.79 -10.90 -6.55
C PRO A 50 5.93 -10.38 -5.66
N THR A 51 6.25 -9.10 -5.83
CA THR A 51 7.30 -8.41 -5.05
C THR A 51 6.73 -7.47 -3.98
N VAL A 52 5.44 -7.17 -4.03
CA VAL A 52 4.72 -6.30 -3.08
C VAL A 52 3.35 -6.90 -2.78
N ASP A 53 2.81 -6.57 -1.63
CA ASP A 53 1.45 -6.92 -1.20
C ASP A 53 0.41 -5.86 -1.64
N PRO A 54 -0.88 -5.99 -1.25
CA PRO A 54 -1.92 -5.03 -1.63
C PRO A 54 -1.70 -3.60 -1.14
N HIS A 55 -0.92 -3.40 -0.09
CA HIS A 55 -0.66 -2.09 0.51
C HIS A 55 0.67 -1.50 0.04
N GLY A 56 1.40 -2.21 -0.83
CA GLY A 56 2.68 -1.79 -1.40
C GLY A 56 3.88 -2.14 -0.50
N ASP A 57 3.67 -2.98 0.49
CA ASP A 57 4.69 -3.46 1.39
C ASP A 57 5.53 -4.57 0.71
N PRO A 58 6.89 -4.49 0.74
CA PRO A 58 7.72 -5.35 -0.09
C PRO A 58 7.73 -6.79 0.41
N ILE A 59 7.33 -7.76 -0.40
CA ILE A 59 7.34 -9.17 -0.01
C ILE A 59 8.79 -9.65 0.09
N PRO A 60 9.27 -10.09 1.28
CA PRO A 60 10.62 -10.63 1.41
C PRO A 60 10.81 -11.83 0.47
N GLN A 61 11.97 -11.96 -0.16
CA GLN A 61 12.33 -13.17 -0.90
C GLN A 61 12.53 -14.36 0.04
N ARG A 62 12.65 -15.56 -0.55
CA ARG A 62 12.87 -16.81 0.22
C ARG A 62 14.13 -16.80 1.06
N ASP A 63 15.18 -16.12 0.61
CA ASP A 63 16.42 -15.94 1.36
C ASP A 63 16.33 -14.83 2.42
N GLY A 64 15.17 -14.18 2.56
CA GLY A 64 14.93 -13.08 3.47
C GLY A 64 15.30 -11.70 2.90
N THR A 65 15.81 -11.62 1.67
CA THR A 65 16.16 -10.34 1.04
C THR A 65 14.91 -9.52 0.78
N ILE A 66 14.93 -8.26 1.21
CA ILE A 66 13.86 -7.28 0.94
C ILE A 66 14.38 -6.30 -0.12
N ILE A 67 13.66 -6.19 -1.23
CA ILE A 67 13.93 -5.16 -2.24
C ILE A 67 13.20 -3.90 -1.79
N THR A 68 13.95 -2.85 -1.50
CA THR A 68 13.40 -1.55 -1.12
C THR A 68 13.49 -0.59 -2.31
N VAL A 69 12.43 0.20 -2.49
CA VAL A 69 12.42 1.33 -3.43
C VAL A 69 12.53 2.61 -2.61
N ASP A 70 13.26 3.61 -3.11
CA ASP A 70 13.29 4.92 -2.48
C ASP A 70 11.91 5.57 -2.57
N MET A 71 11.34 5.87 -1.41
CA MET A 71 10.01 6.44 -1.27
C MET A 71 10.08 7.67 -0.38
N GLN A 72 9.15 8.59 -0.58
CA GLN A 72 8.97 9.77 0.27
C GLN A 72 7.50 9.94 0.65
N PRO A 73 7.19 10.60 1.78
CA PRO A 73 5.80 10.92 2.10
C PRO A 73 5.14 11.76 1.01
N LEU A 74 3.87 11.55 0.73
CA LEU A 74 3.11 12.38 -0.22
C LEU A 74 3.11 13.86 0.22
N SER A 75 3.20 14.14 1.52
CA SER A 75 3.31 15.49 2.06
C SER A 75 4.63 16.21 1.73
N SER A 76 5.68 15.52 1.27
CA SER A 76 6.93 16.17 0.85
C SER A 76 6.91 16.69 -0.59
N LEU A 77 5.92 16.29 -1.39
CA LEU A 77 5.78 16.76 -2.76
C LEU A 77 5.38 18.24 -2.81
N GLN A 78 5.96 18.96 -3.77
CA GLN A 78 5.68 20.37 -4.03
C GLN A 78 4.58 20.57 -5.07
N VAL A 79 3.98 21.77 -5.09
CA VAL A 79 2.96 22.11 -6.10
C VAL A 79 3.51 21.92 -7.51
N GLY A 80 2.78 21.15 -8.32
CA GLY A 80 3.13 20.80 -9.68
C GLY A 80 3.88 19.46 -9.81
N GLU A 81 4.42 18.90 -8.71
CA GLU A 81 5.06 17.59 -8.72
C GLU A 81 4.03 16.47 -8.83
N GLU A 82 4.49 15.37 -9.42
CA GLU A 82 3.74 14.14 -9.66
C GLU A 82 4.44 12.98 -8.96
N GLY A 83 3.66 11.99 -8.54
CA GLY A 83 4.16 10.78 -7.93
C GLY A 83 3.18 9.63 -8.11
N GLU A 84 3.65 8.42 -7.88
CA GLU A 84 2.82 7.22 -7.82
C GLU A 84 2.72 6.77 -6.37
N VAL A 85 1.51 6.52 -5.88
CA VAL A 85 1.30 5.92 -4.56
C VAL A 85 1.97 4.56 -4.56
N ALA A 86 2.97 4.42 -3.70
CA ALA A 86 3.83 3.25 -3.67
C ALA A 86 3.53 2.35 -2.48
N ARG A 87 3.22 2.93 -1.30
CA ARG A 87 3.02 2.17 -0.07
C ARG A 87 2.18 2.89 0.98
N ILE A 88 1.43 2.12 1.76
CA ILE A 88 0.65 2.58 2.91
C ILE A 88 1.09 1.79 4.15
N PRO A 89 2.00 2.33 5.00
CA PRO A 89 2.67 1.56 6.05
C PRO A 89 1.81 1.15 7.27
N ASN A 90 0.54 1.56 7.35
CA ASN A 90 -0.34 1.29 8.50
C ASN A 90 -1.63 0.63 8.02
N ASP A 91 -1.48 -0.61 7.56
CA ASP A 91 -2.50 -1.52 7.07
C ASP A 91 -3.44 -2.06 8.18
N GLU A 92 -3.01 -2.01 9.44
CA GLU A 92 -3.84 -2.42 10.59
C GLU A 92 -5.08 -1.53 10.81
N ASN A 93 -5.08 -0.29 10.30
CA ASN A 93 -6.20 0.64 10.47
C ASN A 93 -7.19 0.57 9.30
N SER A 94 -8.15 -0.36 9.39
CA SER A 94 -9.18 -0.55 8.36
C SER A 94 -10.00 0.72 8.05
N GLU A 95 -10.23 1.61 9.02
CA GLU A 95 -10.95 2.87 8.78
C GLU A 95 -10.14 3.82 7.89
N MET A 96 -8.84 3.96 8.17
CA MET A 96 -7.92 4.73 7.34
C MET A 96 -7.82 4.14 5.93
N LEU A 97 -7.69 2.81 5.81
CA LEU A 97 -7.64 2.14 4.51
C LEU A 97 -8.91 2.41 3.70
N ARG A 98 -10.10 2.21 4.28
CA ARG A 98 -11.36 2.54 3.57
C ARG A 98 -11.40 4.00 3.11
N TYR A 99 -10.94 4.92 3.95
CA TYR A 99 -10.87 6.34 3.59
C TYR A 99 -9.91 6.61 2.42
N LEU A 100 -8.71 6.01 2.43
CA LEU A 100 -7.73 6.14 1.35
C LEU A 100 -8.27 5.57 0.03
N ALA A 101 -8.94 4.41 0.07
CA ALA A 101 -9.59 3.83 -1.10
C ALA A 101 -10.67 4.75 -1.71
N GLN A 102 -11.49 5.41 -0.86
CA GLN A 102 -12.50 6.37 -1.33
C GLN A 102 -11.88 7.62 -1.98
N LEU A 103 -10.66 7.98 -1.58
CA LEU A 103 -9.88 9.05 -2.20
C LEU A 103 -9.16 8.61 -3.48
N GLY A 104 -9.11 7.31 -3.78
CA GLY A 104 -8.32 6.75 -4.88
C GLY A 104 -6.83 6.59 -4.54
N LEU A 105 -6.43 6.82 -3.29
CA LEU A 105 -5.05 6.75 -2.84
C LEU A 105 -4.65 5.31 -2.48
N VAL A 106 -4.58 4.46 -3.49
CA VAL A 106 -4.16 3.06 -3.40
C VAL A 106 -2.85 2.86 -4.15
N PRO A 107 -2.04 1.83 -3.82
CA PRO A 107 -0.80 1.55 -4.55
C PRO A 107 -1.02 1.45 -6.07
N GLY A 108 -0.12 2.06 -6.85
CA GLY A 108 -0.20 2.16 -8.30
C GLY A 108 -0.94 3.40 -8.82
N THR A 109 -1.63 4.16 -7.96
CA THR A 109 -2.32 5.37 -8.41
C THR A 109 -1.35 6.53 -8.63
N THR A 110 -1.39 7.13 -9.82
CA THR A 110 -0.68 8.38 -10.11
C THR A 110 -1.43 9.58 -9.52
N ILE A 111 -0.69 10.47 -8.87
CA ILE A 111 -1.21 11.70 -8.28
C ILE A 111 -0.41 12.91 -8.74
N LYS A 112 -1.03 14.09 -8.66
CA LYS A 112 -0.37 15.39 -8.86
C LYS A 112 -0.75 16.36 -7.76
N VAL A 113 0.22 17.08 -7.20
CA VAL A 113 -0.06 18.13 -6.21
C VAL A 113 -0.49 19.41 -6.92
N LEU A 114 -1.74 19.83 -6.70
CA LEU A 114 -2.29 21.08 -7.26
C LEU A 114 -2.10 22.27 -6.31
N ASN A 115 -2.16 22.03 -5.01
CA ASN A 115 -2.00 23.07 -3.99
C ASN A 115 -1.55 22.46 -2.66
N VAL A 116 -0.77 23.23 -1.89
CA VAL A 116 -0.39 22.91 -0.51
C VAL A 116 -0.76 24.11 0.37
N ALA A 117 -1.74 23.95 1.26
CA ALA A 117 -2.11 25.02 2.17
C ALA A 117 -0.99 25.26 3.22
N PRO A 118 -0.75 26.52 3.64
CA PRO A 118 0.30 26.84 4.60
C PRO A 118 0.05 26.22 5.98
N PHE A 119 1.11 26.13 6.80
CA PHE A 119 1.09 25.63 8.19
C PHE A 119 0.65 24.17 8.33
N ASP A 120 1.22 23.28 7.50
CA ASP A 120 0.83 21.87 7.43
C ASP A 120 -0.68 21.71 7.18
N GLY A 121 -1.22 22.59 6.34
CA GLY A 121 -2.60 22.56 5.90
C GLY A 121 -2.87 21.42 4.91
N PRO A 122 -4.12 21.24 4.48
CA PRO A 122 -4.46 20.18 3.55
C PRO A 122 -3.79 20.38 2.17
N LEU A 123 -3.49 19.25 1.53
CA LEU A 123 -3.05 19.20 0.15
C LEU A 123 -4.28 19.04 -0.76
N THR A 124 -4.25 19.69 -1.92
CA THR A 124 -5.19 19.43 -3.02
C THR A 124 -4.45 18.64 -4.08
N LEU A 125 -4.96 17.45 -4.39
CA LEU A 125 -4.37 16.50 -5.31
C LEU A 125 -5.27 16.30 -6.52
N LEU A 126 -4.70 16.08 -7.69
CA LEU A 126 -5.39 15.46 -8.81
C LEU A 126 -5.17 13.95 -8.73
N VAL A 127 -6.25 13.19 -8.61
CA VAL A 127 -6.25 11.71 -8.53
C VAL A 127 -7.29 11.23 -9.53
N ASP A 128 -6.90 10.43 -10.53
CA ASP A 128 -7.78 9.96 -11.60
C ASP A 128 -8.61 11.10 -12.25
N ASP A 129 -7.97 12.22 -12.59
CA ASP A 129 -8.59 13.44 -13.13
C ASP A 129 -9.63 14.12 -12.21
N VAL A 130 -9.71 13.73 -10.94
CA VAL A 130 -10.60 14.31 -9.92
C VAL A 130 -9.80 15.01 -8.84
N GLU A 131 -10.19 16.24 -8.51
CA GLU A 131 -9.59 16.96 -7.39
C GLU A 131 -10.02 16.35 -6.05
N LYS A 132 -9.04 16.05 -5.20
CA LYS A 132 -9.23 15.52 -3.85
C LYS A 132 -8.49 16.40 -2.85
N VAL A 133 -9.11 16.66 -1.70
CA VAL A 133 -8.48 17.38 -0.60
C VAL A 133 -8.11 16.39 0.49
N VAL A 134 -6.84 16.39 0.88
CA VAL A 134 -6.27 15.41 1.80
C VAL A 134 -5.58 16.14 2.94
N GLY A 135 -5.90 15.77 4.18
CA GLY A 135 -5.26 16.35 5.35
C GLY A 135 -3.77 15.99 5.40
N TYR A 136 -2.94 16.88 5.94
CA TYR A 136 -1.49 16.70 6.01
C TYR A 136 -1.07 15.39 6.70
N ALA A 137 -1.77 14.99 7.76
CA ALA A 137 -1.50 13.73 8.45
C ALA A 137 -1.72 12.50 7.55
N VAL A 138 -2.76 12.51 6.73
CA VAL A 138 -3.06 11.44 5.76
C VAL A 138 -2.02 11.45 4.64
N ALA A 139 -1.67 12.62 4.10
CA ALA A 139 -0.59 12.74 3.12
C ALA A 139 0.78 12.31 3.67
N THR A 140 1.03 12.48 4.96
CA THR A 140 2.29 12.01 5.59
C THR A 140 2.32 10.48 5.75
N ALA A 141 1.15 9.86 5.90
CA ALA A 141 1.04 8.40 6.06
C ALA A 141 1.10 7.63 4.72
N VAL A 142 0.92 8.32 3.58
CA VAL A 142 1.02 7.71 2.25
C VAL A 142 2.42 7.93 1.69
N LEU A 143 3.07 6.86 1.24
CA LEU A 143 4.37 6.93 0.60
C LEU A 143 4.22 6.88 -0.91
N VAL A 144 5.01 7.70 -1.61
CA VAL A 144 5.02 7.83 -3.06
C VAL A 144 6.43 7.64 -3.61
N THR A 145 6.49 7.18 -4.86
CA THR A 145 7.69 7.25 -5.71
C THR A 145 7.53 8.40 -6.70
N THR A 146 8.62 9.11 -6.98
CA THR A 146 8.68 10.11 -8.05
C THR A 146 9.40 9.52 -9.26
N PRO A 147 9.00 9.87 -10.49
CA PRO A 147 9.70 9.46 -11.72
C PRO A 147 11.12 10.03 -11.83
#